data_AF-A0AAF1C452-F1
#
_entry.id   AF-A0AAF1C452-F1
#
_cell.length_a   1.000
_cell.length_b   1.000
_cell.length_c   1.000
_cell.angle_alpha   90.00
_cell.angle_beta   90.00
_cell.angle_gamma   90.00
#
_symmetry.space_group_name_H-M   'P 1'
#
loop_
_entity.id
_entity.type
_entity.pdbx_description
1 polymer ?
#
loop_
_entity_poly.entity_id
_entity_poly.type
_entity_poly.pdbx_seq_one_letter_code
_entity_poly.pdbx_strand_id
1 'polypeptide(L)'
;MKPSPSSAVIDSLVASAVAAGAGDGSGSKEAAVAWGALWRTVLELPRWFFVKDDSGSMRPGLVTFNGESAVPAFTDMARAIAFADGGRGGTNAVFASPPRDVLQAAASMEDSGVGLFAFDVQDTPFGIKPSMLRTLLDDLARLKARTAQTPAGQDDTQESTIVDELAASARATPGDTAAQSALWQAVFELDHWYFVPRGPSQTPLAVSHEAGPTLVAFTSASRAAAFAARLPEDETVPAEDRAAAPSVVAVPTASVVGYVEALVEAGVAVVHVDPANGAFSVSASSLRALHERVVGSL
;
A
#
# COMPACT_ATOMS: atom_id res chain seq x y z
N MET A 1 20.66 10.00 -1.80
CA MET A 1 19.70 8.95 -1.37
C MET A 1 19.34 8.14 -2.60
N LYS A 2 19.18 6.81 -2.51
CA LYS A 2 18.64 6.03 -3.63
C LYS A 2 17.11 6.19 -3.67
N PRO A 3 16.48 6.25 -4.85
CA PRO A 3 15.02 6.30 -4.96
C PRO A 3 14.40 5.04 -4.35
N SER A 4 13.20 5.18 -3.77
CA SER A 4 12.43 4.05 -3.26
C SER A 4 12.06 3.08 -4.39
N PRO A 5 11.86 1.78 -4.12
CA PRO A 5 11.47 0.79 -5.13
C PRO A 5 10.15 1.17 -5.85
N SER A 6 9.18 1.73 -5.12
CA SER A 6 7.96 2.31 -5.69
C SER A 6 8.25 3.46 -6.66
N SER A 7 9.23 4.31 -6.34
CA SER A 7 9.66 5.41 -7.21
C SER A 7 10.29 4.89 -8.50
N ALA A 8 11.06 3.80 -8.46
CA ALA A 8 11.66 3.21 -9.65
C ALA A 8 10.61 2.58 -10.60
N VAL A 9 9.55 1.97 -10.03
CA VAL A 9 8.40 1.50 -10.82
C VAL A 9 7.66 2.67 -11.46
N ILE A 10 7.41 3.74 -10.68
CA ILE A 10 6.79 4.96 -11.18
C ILE A 10 7.64 5.59 -12.29
N ASP A 11 8.96 5.68 -12.14
CA ASP A 11 9.86 6.21 -13.17
C ASP A 11 9.73 5.42 -14.50
N SER A 12 9.64 4.10 -14.42
CA SER A 12 9.42 3.23 -15.60
C SER A 12 8.05 3.46 -16.25
N LEU A 13 7.00 3.62 -15.43
CA LEU A 13 5.65 3.92 -15.90
C LEU A 13 5.56 5.31 -16.54
N VAL A 14 6.24 6.31 -15.96
CA VAL A 14 6.37 7.66 -16.54
C VAL A 14 7.07 7.58 -17.90
N ALA A 15 8.22 6.90 -17.98
CA ALA A 15 8.94 6.75 -19.24
C ALA A 15 8.08 6.08 -20.32
N SER A 16 7.33 5.04 -19.95
CA SER A 16 6.40 4.33 -20.84
C SER A 16 5.23 5.21 -21.30
N ALA A 17 4.63 5.96 -20.37
CA ALA A 17 3.50 6.85 -20.66
C ALA A 17 3.92 8.02 -21.56
N VAL A 18 5.07 8.62 -21.29
CA VAL A 18 5.65 9.69 -22.13
C VAL A 18 5.98 9.18 -23.53
N ALA A 19 6.56 7.98 -23.65
CA ALA A 19 6.86 7.36 -24.95
C ALA A 19 5.58 7.06 -25.77
N ALA A 20 4.48 6.74 -25.10
CA ALA A 20 3.19 6.48 -25.75
C ALA A 20 2.46 7.76 -26.22
N GLY A 21 2.90 8.95 -25.82
CA GLY A 21 2.34 10.25 -26.23
C GLY A 21 1.50 10.94 -25.15
N ALA A 22 0.91 12.10 -25.47
CA ALA A 22 0.18 12.92 -24.49
C ALA A 22 -1.09 12.22 -23.96
N GLY A 23 -1.29 12.27 -22.64
CA GLY A 23 -2.45 11.71 -21.94
C GLY A 23 -3.70 12.60 -21.98
N ASP A 24 -3.83 13.48 -22.97
CA ASP A 24 -4.91 14.47 -23.09
C ASP A 24 -6.24 13.91 -23.63
N GLY A 25 -6.33 12.59 -23.79
CA GLY A 25 -7.50 11.89 -24.31
C GLY A 25 -7.62 11.88 -25.83
N SER A 26 -6.71 12.54 -26.57
CA SER A 26 -6.59 12.44 -28.04
C SER A 26 -5.63 11.32 -28.49
N GLY A 27 -4.91 10.73 -27.53
CA GLY A 27 -3.89 9.70 -27.74
C GLY A 27 -4.43 8.32 -28.12
N SER A 28 -3.52 7.46 -28.59
CA SER A 28 -3.81 6.06 -28.93
C SER A 28 -4.32 5.28 -27.69
N LYS A 29 -4.98 4.14 -27.93
CA LYS A 29 -5.39 3.22 -26.85
C LYS A 29 -4.21 2.81 -25.95
N GLU A 30 -3.02 2.70 -26.52
CA GLU A 30 -1.78 2.41 -25.81
C GLU A 30 -1.38 3.53 -24.85
N ALA A 31 -1.49 4.79 -25.27
CA ALA A 31 -1.28 5.95 -24.40
C ALA A 31 -2.27 5.94 -23.23
N ALA A 32 -3.55 5.71 -23.50
CA ALA A 32 -4.57 5.65 -22.45
C ALA A 32 -4.29 4.55 -21.41
N VAL A 33 -3.77 3.39 -21.85
CA VAL A 33 -3.38 2.28 -20.98
C VAL A 33 -2.15 2.66 -20.13
N ALA A 34 -1.11 3.22 -20.75
CA ALA A 34 0.13 3.58 -20.06
C ALA A 34 -0.10 4.70 -19.02
N TRP A 35 -0.82 5.77 -19.40
CA TRP A 35 -1.21 6.83 -18.46
C TRP A 35 -2.13 6.33 -17.37
N GLY A 36 -3.07 5.43 -17.69
CA GLY A 36 -3.94 4.80 -16.70
C GLY A 36 -3.14 3.97 -15.69
N ALA A 37 -2.13 3.21 -16.13
CA ALA A 37 -1.27 2.43 -15.24
C ALA A 37 -0.49 3.34 -14.28
N LEU A 38 0.15 4.39 -14.79
CA LEU A 38 0.84 5.40 -13.98
C LEU A 38 -0.08 5.99 -12.91
N TRP A 39 -1.25 6.49 -13.30
CA TRP A 39 -2.14 7.17 -12.36
C TRP A 39 -2.73 6.24 -11.30
N ARG A 40 -2.99 4.97 -11.61
CA ARG A 40 -3.40 3.99 -10.60
C ARG A 40 -2.31 3.80 -9.55
N THR A 41 -1.07 3.60 -9.98
CA THR A 41 0.07 3.45 -9.07
C THR A 41 0.27 4.70 -8.21
N VAL A 42 0.21 5.91 -8.79
CA VAL A 42 0.41 7.16 -8.06
C VAL A 42 -0.73 7.43 -7.05
N LEU A 43 -1.99 7.17 -7.43
CA LEU A 43 -3.15 7.33 -6.55
C LEU A 43 -3.20 6.33 -5.39
N GLU A 44 -2.54 5.18 -5.54
CA GLU A 44 -2.46 4.15 -4.50
C GLU A 44 -1.28 4.33 -3.55
N LEU A 45 -0.42 5.32 -3.79
CA LEU A 45 0.62 5.67 -2.83
C LEU A 45 -0.02 6.03 -1.47
N PRO A 46 0.52 5.53 -0.34
CA PRO A 46 -0.04 5.81 0.98
C PRO A 46 0.02 7.30 1.33
N ARG A 47 1.00 8.01 0.75
CA ARG A 47 1.21 9.44 0.97
C ARG A 47 1.91 10.06 -0.25
N TRP A 48 1.54 11.29 -0.55
CA TRP A 48 2.33 12.18 -1.38
C TRP A 48 3.09 13.15 -0.50
N PHE A 49 4.24 13.62 -0.99
CA PHE A 49 5.08 14.56 -0.27
C PHE A 49 5.01 15.93 -0.94
N PHE A 50 5.12 16.96 -0.12
CA PHE A 50 4.99 18.36 -0.52
C PHE A 50 6.03 19.19 0.23
N VAL A 51 6.33 20.37 -0.30
CA VAL A 51 7.19 21.36 0.36
C VAL A 51 6.35 22.56 0.75
N LYS A 52 6.42 22.96 2.02
CA LYS A 52 5.67 24.07 2.60
C LYS A 52 6.02 25.40 1.91
N ASP A 53 5.05 26.30 1.88
CA ASP A 53 5.29 27.71 1.61
C ASP A 53 5.87 28.43 2.84
N ASP A 54 6.21 29.71 2.66
CA ASP A 54 6.78 30.54 3.73
C ASP A 54 5.73 31.01 4.75
N SER A 55 4.46 30.57 4.65
CA SER A 55 3.39 30.99 5.55
C SER A 55 3.49 30.38 6.95
N GLY A 56 4.36 29.37 7.13
CA GLY A 56 4.50 28.61 8.37
C GLY A 56 3.36 27.62 8.63
N SER A 57 2.40 27.50 7.72
CA SER A 57 1.32 26.51 7.77
C SER A 57 1.63 25.27 6.92
N MET A 58 0.87 24.18 7.09
CA MET A 58 1.02 22.95 6.29
C MET A 58 0.37 23.12 4.91
N ARG A 59 0.83 24.13 4.16
CA ARG A 59 0.35 24.47 2.82
C ARG A 59 1.47 24.28 1.82
N PRO A 60 1.22 23.60 0.69
CA PRO A 60 2.26 23.45 -0.31
C PRO A 60 2.56 24.78 -0.98
N GLY A 61 3.84 25.04 -1.26
CA GLY A 61 4.26 26.15 -2.13
C GLY A 61 3.79 25.94 -3.56
N LEU A 62 3.73 27.01 -4.34
CA LEU A 62 3.39 26.96 -5.76
C LEU A 62 4.62 27.13 -6.64
N VAL A 63 4.62 26.45 -7.77
CA VAL A 63 5.59 26.62 -8.85
C VAL A 63 4.87 26.96 -10.15
N THR A 64 5.62 27.46 -11.13
CA THR A 64 5.11 27.55 -12.51
C THR A 64 5.55 26.32 -13.27
N PHE A 65 4.60 25.57 -13.82
CA PHE A 65 4.86 24.39 -14.64
C PHE A 65 4.01 24.44 -15.92
N ASN A 66 4.64 24.31 -17.09
CA ASN A 66 3.99 24.50 -18.40
C ASN A 66 3.19 25.80 -18.53
N GLY A 67 3.62 26.87 -17.86
CA GLY A 67 2.93 28.17 -17.86
C GLY A 67 1.72 28.26 -16.94
N GLU A 68 1.38 27.19 -16.21
CA GLU A 68 0.30 27.15 -15.23
C GLU A 68 0.86 27.22 -13.80
N SER A 69 0.06 27.75 -12.86
CA SER A 69 0.38 27.63 -11.44
C SER A 69 0.14 26.19 -10.99
N ALA A 70 1.15 25.57 -10.42
CA ALA A 70 1.14 24.17 -10.06
C ALA A 70 1.56 23.94 -8.61
N VAL A 71 0.91 22.99 -7.96
CA VAL A 71 1.37 22.43 -6.69
C VAL A 71 2.41 21.34 -7.00
N PRO A 72 3.68 21.50 -6.58
CA PRO A 72 4.67 20.45 -6.70
C PRO A 72 4.36 19.34 -5.69
N ALA A 73 4.16 18.13 -6.19
CA ALA A 73 3.96 16.92 -5.41
C ALA A 73 5.11 15.95 -5.69
N PHE A 74 5.39 15.06 -4.74
CA PHE A 74 6.47 14.09 -4.88
C PHE A 74 6.02 12.70 -4.47
N THR A 75 6.47 11.71 -5.24
CA THR A 75 6.12 10.30 -5.03
C THR A 75 6.95 9.66 -3.92
N ASP A 76 8.09 10.26 -3.57
CA ASP A 76 8.87 9.90 -2.40
C ASP A 76 9.48 11.10 -1.66
N MET A 77 9.84 10.85 -0.40
CA MET A 77 10.38 11.86 0.50
C MET A 77 11.75 12.38 0.05
N ALA A 78 12.59 11.53 -0.54
CA ALA A 78 13.93 11.95 -0.96
C ALA A 78 13.86 13.00 -2.07
N ARG A 79 12.93 12.84 -3.01
CA ARG A 79 12.66 13.84 -4.07
C ARG A 79 12.11 15.15 -3.49
N ALA A 80 11.19 15.06 -2.53
CA ALA A 80 10.69 16.25 -1.85
C ALA A 80 11.79 17.01 -1.10
N ILE A 81 12.70 16.31 -0.40
CA ILE A 81 13.84 16.91 0.29
C ILE A 81 14.79 17.55 -0.73
N ALA A 82 15.14 16.85 -1.81
CA ALA A 82 16.00 17.39 -2.86
C ALA A 82 15.41 18.67 -3.49
N PHE A 83 14.08 18.73 -3.63
CA PHE A 83 13.39 19.94 -4.06
C PHE A 83 13.42 21.05 -3.01
N ALA A 84 13.28 20.70 -1.73
CA ALA A 84 13.32 21.64 -0.62
C ALA A 84 14.71 22.25 -0.38
N ASP A 85 15.77 21.47 -0.62
CA ASP A 85 17.17 21.88 -0.45
C ASP A 85 17.61 22.97 -1.44
N GLY A 86 16.83 23.20 -2.51
CA GLY A 86 17.00 24.31 -3.44
C GLY A 86 16.65 25.70 -2.88
N GLY A 87 16.78 25.92 -1.57
CA GLY A 87 16.49 27.20 -0.90
C GLY A 87 15.08 27.34 -0.33
N ARG A 88 14.34 26.24 -0.14
CA ARG A 88 12.93 26.22 0.34
C ARG A 88 12.80 25.60 1.72
N GLY A 89 13.81 25.77 2.57
CA GLY A 89 13.79 25.29 3.97
C GLY A 89 14.20 23.83 4.20
N GLY A 90 14.64 23.11 3.15
CA GLY A 90 15.18 21.75 3.26
C GLY A 90 14.22 20.75 3.89
N THR A 91 14.75 19.71 4.55
CA THR A 91 13.94 18.62 5.15
C THR A 91 12.80 19.11 6.04
N ASN A 92 12.98 20.19 6.79
CA ASN A 92 11.96 20.72 7.71
C ASN A 92 10.76 21.36 6.99
N ALA A 93 10.91 21.67 5.71
CA ALA A 93 9.84 22.18 4.87
C ALA A 93 8.99 21.06 4.25
N VAL A 94 9.44 19.81 4.29
CA VAL A 94 8.71 18.68 3.70
C VAL A 94 7.59 18.21 4.63
N PHE A 95 6.44 17.91 4.06
CA PHE A 95 5.36 17.21 4.74
C PHE A 95 4.70 16.18 3.83
N ALA A 96 3.98 15.24 4.44
CA ALA A 96 3.28 14.19 3.72
C ALA A 96 1.76 14.33 3.93
N SER A 97 0.98 13.96 2.92
CA SER A 97 -0.48 13.87 3.05
C SER A 97 -1.00 12.71 2.20
N PRO A 98 -2.01 11.95 2.69
CA PRO A 98 -2.68 10.95 1.89
C PRO A 98 -3.31 11.56 0.63
N PRO A 99 -3.29 10.88 -0.52
CA PRO A 99 -3.90 11.40 -1.76
C PRO A 99 -5.37 11.82 -1.59
N ARG A 100 -6.13 11.09 -0.77
CA ARG A 100 -7.53 11.40 -0.49
C ARG A 100 -7.72 12.77 0.16
N ASP A 101 -6.91 13.10 1.17
CA ASP A 101 -7.01 14.36 1.91
C ASP A 101 -6.60 15.53 1.02
N VAL A 102 -5.54 15.35 0.22
CA VAL A 102 -5.10 16.33 -0.79
C VAL A 102 -6.24 16.62 -1.76
N LEU A 103 -6.92 15.58 -2.24
CA LEU A 103 -7.99 15.71 -3.23
C LEU A 103 -9.27 16.32 -2.67
N GLN A 104 -9.56 16.11 -1.39
CA GLN A 104 -10.66 16.80 -0.72
C GLN A 104 -10.41 18.32 -0.66
N ALA A 105 -9.15 18.73 -0.47
CA ALA A 105 -8.74 20.15 -0.51
C ALA A 105 -8.62 20.70 -1.93
N ALA A 106 -8.39 19.84 -2.93
CA ALA A 106 -8.02 20.23 -4.30
C ALA A 106 -9.10 21.03 -5.05
N ALA A 107 -10.39 20.86 -4.73
CA ALA A 107 -11.45 21.67 -5.31
C ALA A 107 -11.29 23.17 -5.00
N SER A 108 -10.92 23.49 -3.75
CA SER A 108 -10.64 24.87 -3.35
C SER A 108 -9.36 25.43 -3.97
N MET A 109 -8.45 24.57 -4.45
CA MET A 109 -7.20 24.98 -5.09
C MET A 109 -7.44 25.45 -6.53
N GLU A 110 -8.29 24.78 -7.30
CA GLU A 110 -8.67 25.26 -8.65
C GLU A 110 -9.38 26.62 -8.57
N ASP A 111 -10.30 26.77 -7.62
CA ASP A 111 -10.98 28.05 -7.37
C ASP A 111 -9.99 29.17 -6.97
N SER A 112 -8.86 28.79 -6.37
CA SER A 112 -7.77 29.70 -5.99
C SER A 112 -6.73 29.92 -7.11
N GLY A 113 -6.96 29.36 -8.31
CA GLY A 113 -6.11 29.55 -9.48
C GLY A 113 -4.98 28.52 -9.66
N VAL A 114 -4.96 27.43 -8.89
CA VAL A 114 -4.05 26.30 -9.13
C VAL A 114 -4.55 25.50 -10.33
N GLY A 115 -3.76 25.47 -11.40
CA GLY A 115 -4.10 24.75 -12.62
C GLY A 115 -3.71 23.27 -12.60
N LEU A 116 -2.70 22.90 -11.80
CA LEU A 116 -2.07 21.59 -11.93
C LEU A 116 -1.47 21.05 -10.61
N PHE A 117 -1.48 19.73 -10.46
CA PHE A 117 -0.48 19.03 -9.65
C PHE A 117 0.67 18.58 -10.55
N ALA A 118 1.89 19.01 -10.26
CA ALA A 118 3.09 18.62 -10.98
C ALA A 118 3.93 17.67 -10.11
N PHE A 119 4.01 16.41 -10.51
CA PHE A 119 4.74 15.39 -9.78
C PHE A 119 6.21 15.34 -10.18
N ASP A 120 7.08 15.18 -9.18
CA ASP A 120 8.52 14.94 -9.33
C ASP A 120 9.19 15.93 -10.30
N VAL A 121 8.89 17.21 -10.09
CA VAL A 121 9.24 18.35 -10.95
C VAL A 121 10.72 18.50 -11.33
N GLN A 122 11.63 17.82 -10.64
CA GLN A 122 13.08 17.88 -10.89
C GLN A 122 13.59 16.80 -11.87
N ASP A 123 12.79 15.76 -12.14
CA ASP A 123 13.22 14.60 -12.93
C ASP A 123 12.47 14.54 -14.28
N THR A 124 11.57 13.56 -14.44
CA THR A 124 10.67 13.46 -15.59
C THR A 124 9.27 13.85 -15.13
N PRO A 125 8.94 15.15 -15.15
CA PRO A 125 7.72 15.62 -14.54
C PRO A 125 6.50 15.17 -15.32
N PHE A 126 5.46 14.80 -14.58
CA PHE A 126 4.14 14.54 -15.11
C PHE A 126 3.11 15.28 -14.27
N GLY A 127 1.97 15.61 -14.86
CA GLY A 127 1.01 16.43 -14.15
C GLY A 127 -0.41 16.22 -14.62
N ILE A 128 -1.32 16.68 -13.78
CA ILE A 128 -2.74 16.51 -13.97
C ILE A 128 -3.52 17.65 -13.31
N LYS A 129 -4.64 17.99 -13.92
CA LYS A 129 -5.57 18.95 -13.34
C LYS A 129 -6.24 18.35 -12.10
N PRO A 130 -6.42 19.12 -11.01
CA PRO A 130 -7.10 18.63 -9.80
C PRO A 130 -8.45 17.94 -10.07
N SER A 131 -9.28 18.52 -10.94
CA SER A 131 -10.57 17.99 -11.38
C SER A 131 -10.47 16.62 -12.09
N MET A 132 -9.47 16.45 -12.95
CA MET A 132 -9.23 15.18 -13.65
C MET A 132 -8.72 14.11 -12.68
N LEU A 133 -7.85 14.48 -11.74
CA LEU A 133 -7.32 13.58 -10.73
C LEU A 133 -8.41 13.05 -9.80
N ARG A 134 -9.39 13.89 -9.44
CA ARG A 134 -10.59 13.46 -8.72
C ARG A 134 -11.43 12.47 -9.54
N THR A 135 -11.61 12.74 -10.83
CA THR A 135 -12.33 11.83 -11.74
C THR A 135 -11.66 10.45 -11.78
N LEU A 136 -10.34 10.40 -11.87
CA LEU A 136 -9.57 9.14 -11.84
C LEU A 136 -9.72 8.40 -10.50
N LEU A 137 -9.75 9.12 -9.37
CA LEU A 137 -9.95 8.50 -8.07
C LEU A 137 -11.37 7.90 -7.94
N ASP A 138 -12.40 8.63 -8.39
CA ASP A 138 -13.78 8.14 -8.40
C ASP A 138 -13.92 6.92 -9.33
N ASP A 139 -13.26 6.95 -10.49
CA ASP A 139 -13.23 5.83 -11.43
C ASP A 139 -12.50 4.61 -10.87
N LEU A 140 -11.37 4.82 -10.17
CA LEU A 140 -10.65 3.76 -9.48
C LEU A 140 -11.50 3.15 -8.38
N ALA A 141 -12.18 3.97 -7.57
CA ALA A 141 -13.09 3.48 -6.52
C ALA A 141 -14.26 2.68 -7.12
N ARG A 142 -14.85 3.17 -8.23
CA ARG A 142 -15.90 2.45 -8.97
C ARG A 142 -15.40 1.16 -9.60
N LEU A 143 -14.18 1.15 -10.14
CA LEU A 143 -13.57 -0.05 -10.71
C LEU A 143 -13.35 -1.08 -9.60
N LYS A 144 -12.76 -0.69 -8.46
CA LYS A 144 -12.60 -1.56 -7.30
C LYS A 144 -13.92 -2.09 -6.76
N ALA A 145 -14.96 -1.25 -6.67
CA ALA A 145 -16.29 -1.67 -6.25
C ALA A 145 -16.92 -2.69 -7.22
N ARG A 146 -16.72 -2.51 -8.53
CA ARG A 146 -17.16 -3.49 -9.55
C ARG A 146 -16.38 -4.79 -9.46
N THR A 147 -15.06 -4.73 -9.32
CA THR A 147 -14.22 -5.93 -9.13
C THR A 147 -14.61 -6.68 -7.86
N ALA A 148 -14.95 -5.96 -6.78
CA ALA A 148 -15.43 -6.55 -5.52
C ALA A 148 -16.85 -7.15 -5.59
N GLN A 149 -17.65 -6.76 -6.61
CA GLN A 149 -19.02 -7.23 -6.82
C GLN A 149 -19.11 -8.35 -7.88
N THR A 150 -18.01 -8.68 -8.56
CA THR A 150 -17.95 -9.79 -9.51
C THR A 150 -17.83 -11.12 -8.77
N PRO A 151 -18.74 -12.10 -8.98
CA PRO A 151 -18.60 -13.44 -8.42
C PRO A 151 -17.33 -14.10 -8.96
N ALA A 152 -16.58 -14.76 -8.08
CA ALA A 152 -15.31 -15.43 -8.36
C ALA A 152 -15.32 -16.19 -9.69
N GLY A 153 -14.61 -15.64 -10.68
CA GLY A 153 -14.46 -16.22 -12.00
C GLY A 153 -13.23 -15.63 -12.67
N GLN A 154 -12.10 -16.34 -12.52
CA GLN A 154 -10.88 -16.33 -13.34
C GLN A 154 -10.32 -14.96 -13.76
N ASP A 155 -9.29 -14.50 -13.05
CA ASP A 155 -8.04 -14.10 -13.71
C ASP A 155 -6.87 -14.14 -12.71
N ASP A 156 -5.88 -14.99 -13.00
CA ASP A 156 -4.57 -15.08 -12.34
C ASP A 156 -3.73 -13.84 -12.74
N THR A 157 -4.05 -12.69 -12.20
CA THR A 157 -3.11 -11.56 -12.13
C THR A 157 -3.06 -11.12 -10.68
N GLN A 158 -2.08 -11.64 -9.94
CA GLN A 158 -1.75 -11.20 -8.58
C GLN A 158 -1.58 -9.67 -8.59
N GLU A 159 -2.54 -8.94 -8.02
CA GLU A 159 -2.35 -7.53 -7.68
C GLU A 159 -1.18 -7.45 -6.68
N SER A 160 -0.07 -6.90 -7.15
CA SER A 160 1.10 -6.57 -6.32
C SER A 160 0.74 -5.41 -5.41
N THR A 161 0.82 -5.64 -4.10
CA THR A 161 0.61 -4.63 -3.06
C THR A 161 1.95 -4.05 -2.59
N ILE A 162 1.91 -2.89 -1.92
CA ILE A 162 3.12 -2.30 -1.31
C ILE A 162 3.80 -3.26 -0.33
N VAL A 163 3.04 -4.13 0.35
CA VAL A 163 3.58 -5.15 1.25
C VAL A 163 4.36 -6.22 0.46
N ASP A 164 3.92 -6.60 -0.74
CA ASP A 164 4.65 -7.55 -1.59
C ASP A 164 5.98 -6.98 -2.08
N GLU A 165 5.98 -5.71 -2.46
CA GLU A 165 7.20 -5.00 -2.87
C GLU A 165 8.20 -4.88 -1.72
N LEU A 166 7.72 -4.49 -0.53
CA LEU A 166 8.54 -4.42 0.67
C LEU A 166 9.06 -5.80 1.09
N ALA A 167 8.25 -6.85 0.95
CA ALA A 167 8.67 -8.21 1.25
C ALA A 167 9.71 -8.73 0.24
N ALA A 168 9.56 -8.38 -1.05
CA ALA A 168 10.57 -8.66 -2.07
C ALA A 168 11.88 -7.92 -1.77
N SER A 169 11.82 -6.64 -1.41
CA SER A 169 13.00 -5.85 -1.02
C SER A 169 13.70 -6.44 0.20
N ALA A 170 12.94 -6.72 1.26
CA ALA A 170 13.45 -7.27 2.51
C ALA A 170 14.11 -8.65 2.32
N ARG A 171 13.64 -9.44 1.34
CA ARG A 171 14.24 -10.71 0.93
C ARG A 171 15.51 -10.53 0.09
N ALA A 172 15.53 -9.53 -0.79
CA ALA A 172 16.69 -9.24 -1.64
C ALA A 172 17.88 -8.68 -0.83
N THR A 173 17.62 -8.09 0.34
CA THR A 173 18.65 -7.57 1.25
C THR A 173 18.54 -8.19 2.67
N PRO A 174 18.83 -9.49 2.85
CA PRO A 174 18.79 -10.12 4.16
C PRO A 174 19.75 -9.42 5.13
N GLY A 175 19.24 -8.99 6.29
CA GLY A 175 20.00 -8.27 7.32
C GLY A 175 19.88 -6.75 7.26
N ASP A 176 19.27 -6.18 6.21
CA ASP A 176 18.93 -4.76 6.21
C ASP A 176 17.76 -4.49 7.17
N THR A 177 18.11 -3.97 8.35
CA THR A 177 17.13 -3.62 9.39
C THR A 177 16.13 -2.55 8.96
N ALA A 178 16.49 -1.66 8.02
CA ALA A 178 15.59 -0.62 7.54
C ALA A 178 14.54 -1.22 6.59
N ALA A 179 14.96 -2.09 5.67
CA ALA A 179 14.04 -2.81 4.77
C ALA A 179 13.06 -3.70 5.56
N GLN A 180 13.55 -4.39 6.58
CA GLN A 180 12.72 -5.21 7.47
C GLN A 180 11.75 -4.35 8.30
N SER A 181 12.21 -3.20 8.81
CA SER A 181 11.34 -2.29 9.59
C SER A 181 10.26 -1.66 8.73
N ALA A 182 10.58 -1.26 7.49
CA ALA A 182 9.62 -0.70 6.55
C ALA A 182 8.53 -1.72 6.17
N LEU A 183 8.90 -2.98 5.93
CA LEU A 183 7.95 -4.07 5.72
C LEU A 183 6.99 -4.21 6.91
N TRP A 184 7.52 -4.37 8.12
CA TRP A 184 6.68 -4.59 9.29
C TRP A 184 5.83 -3.37 9.65
N GLN A 185 6.34 -2.16 9.43
CA GLN A 185 5.53 -0.94 9.57
C GLN A 185 4.33 -0.97 8.62
N ALA A 186 4.53 -1.29 7.34
CA ALA A 186 3.45 -1.36 6.37
C ALA A 186 2.39 -2.43 6.74
N VAL A 187 2.84 -3.55 7.32
CA VAL A 187 1.94 -4.62 7.80
C VAL A 187 1.15 -4.17 9.04
N PHE A 188 1.74 -3.36 9.92
CA PHE A 188 1.03 -2.77 11.06
C PHE A 188 0.19 -1.53 10.72
N GLU A 189 0.38 -0.93 9.54
CA GLU A 189 -0.50 0.13 9.01
C GLU A 189 -1.78 -0.43 8.36
N LEU A 190 -1.91 -1.75 8.19
CA LEU A 190 -3.14 -2.38 7.71
C LEU A 190 -4.28 -2.19 8.72
N ASP A 191 -5.52 -2.08 8.25
CA ASP A 191 -6.68 -2.03 9.15
C ASP A 191 -6.89 -3.37 9.88
N HIS A 192 -6.70 -4.49 9.18
CA HIS A 192 -6.95 -5.84 9.67
C HIS A 192 -5.91 -6.82 9.15
N TRP A 193 -5.61 -7.84 9.96
CA TRP A 193 -4.96 -9.06 9.53
C TRP A 193 -5.99 -10.17 9.39
N TYR A 194 -5.80 -11.05 8.42
CA TYR A 194 -6.77 -12.09 8.10
C TYR A 194 -6.20 -13.47 8.44
N PHE A 195 -7.04 -14.33 8.98
CA PHE A 195 -6.70 -15.69 9.38
C PHE A 195 -7.74 -16.67 8.85
N VAL A 196 -7.31 -17.89 8.54
CA VAL A 196 -8.24 -18.96 8.15
C VAL A 196 -8.57 -19.76 9.41
N PRO A 197 -9.83 -19.74 9.90
CA PRO A 197 -10.22 -20.53 11.06
C PRO A 197 -10.26 -22.03 10.70
N ARG A 198 -9.98 -22.88 11.69
CA ARG A 198 -9.98 -24.33 11.56
C ARG A 198 -10.47 -25.00 12.85
N GLY A 199 -11.08 -26.16 12.69
CA GLY A 199 -11.64 -26.95 13.78
C GLY A 199 -12.95 -26.39 14.35
N PRO A 200 -13.56 -27.14 15.29
CA PRO A 200 -14.86 -26.78 15.87
C PRO A 200 -14.81 -25.46 16.66
N SER A 201 -13.67 -25.14 17.27
CA SER A 201 -13.46 -23.89 18.00
C SER A 201 -13.13 -22.69 17.10
N GLN A 202 -13.05 -22.89 15.77
CA GLN A 202 -12.73 -21.84 14.78
C GLN A 202 -11.43 -21.09 15.10
N THR A 203 -10.45 -21.79 15.67
CA THR A 203 -9.12 -21.24 15.97
C THR A 203 -8.35 -21.01 14.68
N PRO A 204 -7.48 -19.98 14.59
CA PRO A 204 -6.64 -19.78 13.41
C PRO A 204 -5.83 -21.02 13.06
N LEU A 205 -5.72 -21.28 11.76
CA LEU A 205 -4.90 -22.37 11.25
C LEU A 205 -3.43 -22.15 11.64
N ALA A 206 -2.89 -23.12 12.37
CA ALA A 206 -1.46 -23.30 12.55
C ALA A 206 -1.01 -24.54 11.77
N VAL A 207 0.08 -24.41 11.02
CA VAL A 207 0.70 -25.50 10.27
C VAL A 207 2.01 -25.94 10.95
N SER A 208 2.33 -27.22 10.84
CA SER A 208 3.62 -27.72 11.34
C SER A 208 4.74 -27.28 10.41
N HIS A 209 5.76 -26.62 10.97
CA HIS A 209 6.98 -26.24 10.28
C HIS A 209 8.21 -26.62 11.13
N GLU A 210 9.41 -26.68 10.55
CA GLU A 210 10.63 -27.06 11.29
C GLU A 210 10.91 -26.16 12.50
N ALA A 211 10.47 -24.90 12.44
CA ALA A 211 10.60 -23.92 13.52
C ALA A 211 9.50 -24.02 14.61
N GLY A 212 8.58 -24.99 14.48
CA GLY A 212 7.44 -25.19 15.38
C GLY A 212 6.08 -24.82 14.75
N PRO A 213 4.99 -24.91 15.53
CA PRO A 213 3.65 -24.54 15.08
C PRO A 213 3.62 -23.10 14.55
N THR A 214 3.25 -22.96 13.28
CA THR A 214 3.34 -21.71 12.53
C THR A 214 1.95 -21.21 12.19
N LEU A 215 1.58 -20.07 12.77
CA LEU A 215 0.34 -19.37 12.49
C LEU A 215 0.41 -18.76 11.09
N VAL A 216 -0.60 -19.02 10.27
CA VAL A 216 -0.70 -18.46 8.92
C VAL A 216 -1.57 -17.22 8.94
N ALA A 217 -1.00 -16.07 8.60
CA ALA A 217 -1.68 -14.78 8.51
C ALA A 217 -1.67 -14.24 7.08
N PHE A 218 -2.64 -13.39 6.76
CA PHE A 218 -2.77 -12.79 5.44
C PHE A 218 -3.00 -11.30 5.53
N THR A 219 -2.45 -10.57 4.56
CA THR A 219 -2.61 -9.10 4.46
C THR A 219 -3.94 -8.70 3.83
N SER A 220 -4.66 -9.64 3.21
CA SER A 220 -5.98 -9.40 2.62
C SER A 220 -6.95 -10.57 2.82
N ALA A 221 -8.25 -10.24 2.89
CA ALA A 221 -9.32 -11.24 2.94
C ALA A 221 -9.32 -12.16 1.71
N SER A 222 -9.03 -11.60 0.53
CA SER A 222 -9.00 -12.35 -0.72
C SER A 222 -7.90 -13.41 -0.73
N ARG A 223 -6.71 -13.09 -0.21
CA ARG A 223 -5.59 -14.04 -0.08
C ARG A 223 -5.91 -15.14 0.91
N ALA A 224 -6.48 -14.78 2.06
CA ALA A 224 -6.94 -15.75 3.05
C ALA A 224 -8.00 -16.70 2.48
N ALA A 225 -9.00 -16.17 1.75
CA ALA A 225 -10.06 -16.96 1.14
C ALA A 225 -9.52 -17.89 0.03
N ALA A 226 -8.63 -17.38 -0.82
CA ALA A 226 -7.99 -18.19 -1.87
C ALA A 226 -7.11 -19.30 -1.27
N PHE A 227 -6.46 -19.04 -0.15
CA PHE A 227 -5.72 -20.06 0.59
C PHE A 227 -6.67 -21.09 1.21
N ALA A 228 -7.74 -20.64 1.88
CA ALA A 228 -8.74 -21.51 2.49
C ALA A 228 -9.38 -22.45 1.46
N ALA A 229 -9.68 -21.97 0.25
CA ALA A 229 -10.26 -22.76 -0.83
C ALA A 229 -9.34 -23.90 -1.34
N ARG A 230 -8.02 -23.82 -1.09
CA ARG A 230 -7.05 -24.85 -1.46
C ARG A 230 -6.80 -25.87 -0.35
N LEU A 231 -7.28 -25.61 0.87
CA LEU A 231 -7.14 -26.54 1.97
C LEU A 231 -8.08 -27.73 1.78
N PRO A 232 -7.67 -28.93 2.23
CA PRO A 232 -8.60 -30.05 2.30
C PRO A 232 -9.78 -29.70 3.21
N GLU A 233 -10.89 -30.39 3.03
CA GLU A 233 -12.06 -30.22 3.90
C GLU A 233 -11.73 -30.50 5.37
N ASP A 234 -12.39 -29.76 6.28
CA ASP A 234 -12.22 -29.99 7.71
C ASP A 234 -13.15 -31.08 8.21
N GLU A 235 -12.67 -32.32 8.19
CA GLU A 235 -13.42 -33.47 8.68
C GLU A 235 -13.72 -33.41 10.19
N THR A 236 -13.07 -32.51 10.94
CA THR A 236 -13.33 -32.32 12.37
C THR A 236 -14.57 -31.46 12.66
N VAL A 237 -15.14 -30.83 11.63
CA VAL A 237 -16.34 -29.99 11.73
C VAL A 237 -17.49 -30.65 10.95
N PRO A 238 -18.68 -30.82 11.56
CA PRO A 238 -19.87 -31.32 10.86
C PRO A 238 -20.19 -30.51 9.59
N ALA A 239 -20.68 -31.18 8.55
CA ALA A 239 -20.92 -30.55 7.25
C ALA A 239 -21.89 -29.36 7.30
N GLU A 240 -22.88 -29.43 8.19
CA GLU A 240 -23.87 -28.36 8.43
C GLU A 240 -23.24 -27.11 9.06
N ASP A 241 -22.37 -27.29 10.06
CA ASP A 241 -21.65 -26.20 10.71
C ASP A 241 -20.58 -25.60 9.79
N ARG A 242 -19.97 -26.44 8.94
CA ARG A 242 -18.94 -26.02 7.99
C ARG A 242 -19.47 -25.06 6.92
N ALA A 243 -20.71 -25.26 6.47
CA ALA A 243 -21.36 -24.37 5.49
C ALA A 243 -21.71 -23.00 6.09
N ALA A 244 -21.90 -22.93 7.41
CA ALA A 244 -22.20 -21.70 8.14
C ALA A 244 -20.95 -20.99 8.69
N ALA A 245 -19.83 -21.70 8.82
CA ALA A 245 -18.58 -21.19 9.35
C ALA A 245 -17.92 -20.16 8.41
N PRO A 246 -17.37 -19.05 8.94
CA PRO A 246 -16.63 -18.10 8.12
C PRO A 246 -15.34 -18.76 7.61
N SER A 247 -15.06 -18.63 6.31
CA SER A 247 -13.81 -19.14 5.73
C SER A 247 -12.59 -18.27 6.08
N VAL A 248 -12.82 -17.05 6.57
CA VAL A 248 -11.80 -16.07 6.93
C VAL A 248 -12.28 -15.26 8.13
N VAL A 249 -11.38 -15.02 9.09
CA VAL A 249 -11.59 -14.12 10.23
C VAL A 249 -10.67 -12.91 10.08
N ALA A 250 -11.24 -11.71 10.21
CA ALA A 250 -10.50 -10.46 10.24
C ALA A 250 -10.24 -10.04 11.70
N VAL A 251 -8.98 -9.79 12.04
CA VAL A 251 -8.56 -9.30 13.35
C VAL A 251 -8.03 -7.87 13.16
N PRO A 252 -8.59 -6.86 13.84
CA PRO A 252 -8.07 -5.50 13.76
C PRO A 252 -6.60 -5.45 14.16
N THR A 253 -5.79 -4.68 13.45
CA THR A 253 -4.34 -4.61 13.71
C THR A 253 -4.02 -4.14 15.13
N ALA A 254 -4.84 -3.25 15.69
CA ALA A 254 -4.73 -2.82 17.09
C ALA A 254 -4.86 -3.97 18.11
N SER A 255 -5.48 -5.09 17.73
CA SER A 255 -5.67 -6.27 18.60
C SER A 255 -4.75 -7.43 18.23
N VAL A 256 -4.05 -7.38 17.10
CA VAL A 256 -3.24 -8.48 16.56
C VAL A 256 -2.14 -8.92 17.52
N VAL A 257 -1.44 -7.98 18.16
CA VAL A 257 -0.32 -8.32 19.05
C VAL A 257 -0.83 -9.17 20.23
N GLY A 258 -1.86 -8.71 20.93
CA GLY A 258 -2.47 -9.46 22.03
C GLY A 258 -3.11 -10.77 21.58
N TYR A 259 -3.67 -10.79 20.38
CA TYR A 259 -4.24 -12.01 19.79
C TYR A 259 -3.17 -13.08 19.55
N VAL A 260 -2.01 -12.70 18.98
CA VAL A 260 -0.89 -13.62 18.75
C VAL A 260 -0.27 -14.07 20.06
N GLU A 261 -0.20 -13.22 21.09
CA GLU A 261 0.33 -13.60 22.40
C GLU A 261 -0.48 -14.73 23.06
N ALA A 262 -1.81 -14.66 23.00
CA ALA A 262 -2.66 -15.76 23.47
C ALA A 262 -2.39 -17.07 22.72
N LEU A 263 -2.02 -17.00 21.44
CA LEU A 263 -1.65 -18.18 20.65
C LEU A 263 -0.23 -18.69 20.95
N VAL A 264 0.69 -17.79 21.34
CA VAL A 264 2.01 -18.18 21.84
C VAL A 264 1.88 -18.99 23.12
N GLU A 265 0.98 -18.61 24.03
CA GLU A 265 0.66 -19.41 25.23
C GLU A 265 0.11 -20.80 24.88
N ALA A 266 -0.59 -20.91 23.75
CA ALA A 266 -1.08 -22.17 23.19
C ALA A 266 -0.03 -22.95 22.36
N GLY A 267 1.20 -22.45 22.26
CA GLY A 267 2.34 -23.14 21.61
C GLY A 267 2.67 -22.69 20.19
N VAL A 268 2.08 -21.62 19.67
CA VAL A 268 2.48 -21.02 18.39
C VAL A 268 3.87 -20.42 18.51
N ALA A 269 4.78 -20.85 17.64
CA ALA A 269 6.18 -20.41 17.63
C ALA A 269 6.44 -19.30 16.61
N VAL A 270 5.80 -19.35 15.45
CA VAL A 270 6.09 -18.47 14.30
C VAL A 270 4.80 -17.89 13.74
N VAL A 271 4.85 -16.64 13.29
CA VAL A 271 3.84 -16.06 12.41
C VAL A 271 4.40 -15.99 11.01
N HIS A 272 3.69 -16.59 10.06
CA HIS A 272 4.05 -16.64 8.64
C HIS A 272 2.99 -15.89 7.83
N VAL A 273 3.41 -14.83 7.16
CA VAL A 273 2.50 -13.91 6.46
C VAL A 273 2.56 -14.20 4.96
N ASP A 274 1.38 -14.29 4.33
CA ASP A 274 1.18 -14.46 2.89
C ASP A 274 2.08 -15.55 2.25
N PRO A 275 1.91 -16.84 2.64
CA PRO A 275 2.77 -17.95 2.17
C PRO A 275 2.87 -18.09 0.64
N ALA A 276 1.85 -17.67 -0.09
CA ALA A 276 1.80 -17.75 -1.56
C ALA A 276 2.17 -16.43 -2.26
N ASN A 277 2.36 -15.33 -1.51
CA ASN A 277 2.58 -13.99 -2.06
C ASN A 277 3.66 -13.26 -1.25
N GLY A 278 4.91 -13.37 -1.68
CA GLY A 278 5.98 -12.61 -1.03
C GLY A 278 6.25 -13.01 0.42
N ALA A 279 6.05 -14.27 0.79
CA ALA A 279 6.16 -14.81 2.16
C ALA A 279 7.30 -14.24 3.02
N PHE A 280 6.96 -13.86 4.26
CA PHE A 280 7.89 -13.44 5.31
C PHE A 280 7.43 -13.93 6.67
N SER A 281 8.32 -13.93 7.65
CA SER A 281 8.05 -14.54 8.96
C SER A 281 8.69 -13.80 10.10
N VAL A 282 8.10 -13.93 11.28
CA VAL A 282 8.68 -13.49 12.54
C VAL A 282 8.40 -14.51 13.63
N SER A 283 9.31 -14.60 14.61
CA SER A 283 9.02 -15.31 15.86
C SER A 283 7.78 -14.69 16.51
N ALA A 284 6.78 -15.51 16.82
CA ALA A 284 5.51 -15.03 17.36
C ALA A 284 5.73 -14.27 18.69
N SER A 285 6.67 -14.74 19.52
CA SER A 285 7.08 -14.08 20.77
C SER A 285 7.78 -12.72 20.58
N SER A 286 8.29 -12.42 19.39
CA SER A 286 8.97 -11.15 19.08
C SER A 286 8.03 -10.10 18.49
N LEU A 287 6.76 -10.44 18.23
CA LEU A 287 5.84 -9.56 17.52
C LEU A 287 5.57 -8.25 18.28
N ARG A 288 5.45 -8.29 19.62
CA ARG A 288 5.29 -7.08 20.45
C ARG A 288 6.49 -6.14 20.33
N ALA A 289 7.69 -6.66 20.58
CA ALA A 289 8.92 -5.88 20.51
C ALA A 289 9.14 -5.28 19.10
N LEU A 290 8.73 -6.02 18.07
CA LEU A 290 8.75 -5.54 16.70
C LEU A 290 7.74 -4.40 16.47
N HIS A 291 6.50 -4.54 16.95
CA HIS A 291 5.49 -3.49 16.88
C HIS A 291 5.98 -2.19 17.56
N GLU A 292 6.48 -2.30 18.79
CA GLU A 292 7.02 -1.16 19.54
C GLU A 292 8.17 -0.46 18.81
N ARG A 293 9.02 -1.23 18.12
CA ARG A 293 10.15 -0.69 17.36
C ARG A 293 9.72 0.09 16.11
N VAL A 294 8.67 -0.34 15.41
CA VAL A 294 8.32 0.20 14.09
C VAL A 294 7.11 1.14 14.10
N VAL A 295 6.24 1.03 15.10
CA VAL A 295 5.05 1.90 15.29
C VAL A 295 5.24 2.87 16.47
N GLY A 296 6.05 2.49 17.47
CA GLY A 296 6.18 3.19 18.75
C GLY A 296 5.47 2.45 19.88
N SER A 297 5.72 2.84 21.13
CA SER A 297 5.05 2.25 22.29
C SER A 297 3.57 2.64 22.32
N LEU A 298 2.69 1.65 22.54
CA LEU A 298 1.27 1.87 22.87
C LEU A 298 1.12 2.63 24.20
#